data_AF-A0A4C2EQG7-F1
#
_entry.id   AF-A0A4C2EQG7-F1
#
_cell.length_a   1.000
_cell.length_b   1.000
_cell.length_c   1.000
_cell.angle_alpha   90.00
_cell.angle_beta   90.00
_cell.angle_gamma   90.00
#
_symmetry.space_group_name_H-M   'P 1'
#
loop_
_entity.id
_entity.type
_entity.pdbx_description
1 polymer ?
#
loop_
_entity_poly.entity_id
_entity_poly.type
_entity_poly.pdbx_seq_one_letter_code
_entity_poly.pdbx_strand_id
1 'polypeptide(L)' 'MEVTNRLKEASKQVRLVKQEVEDDGVSQELEDGLEALQNALEALEEDNN' A
#
# COMPACT_ATOMS: atom_id res chain seq x y z
N MET A 1 12.67 -9.89 -2.52
CA MET A 1 13.16 -9.14 -3.69
C MET A 1 13.17 -7.64 -3.42
N GLU A 2 13.95 -6.88 -4.17
CA GLU A 2 13.97 -5.41 -4.09
C GLU A 2 12.56 -4.80 -4.25
N VAL A 3 11.76 -5.33 -5.18
CA VAL A 3 10.37 -4.89 -5.44
C VAL A 3 9.46 -5.09 -4.23
N THR A 4 9.51 -6.25 -3.57
CA THR A 4 8.73 -6.54 -2.35
C THR A 4 9.04 -5.54 -1.23
N ASN A 5 10.32 -5.20 -1.04
CA ASN A 5 10.73 -4.24 -0.01
C ASN A 5 10.21 -2.83 -0.32
N ARG A 6 10.30 -2.40 -1.59
CA ARG A 6 9.79 -1.10 -2.04
C ARG A 6 8.27 -0.99 -1.89
N LEU A 7 7.53 -2.06 -2.18
CA LEU A 7 6.08 -2.10 -1.97
C LEU A 7 5.72 -2.00 -0.48
N LYS A 8 6.44 -2.73 0.39
CA LYS A 8 6.27 -2.63 1.86
C LYS A 8 6.56 -1.22 2.38
N GLU A 9 7.55 -0.53 1.81
CA GLU A 9 7.85 0.86 2.15
C GLU A 9 6.77 1.83 1.66
N ALA A 10 6.28 1.66 0.43
CA ALA A 10 5.18 2.45 -0.12
C ALA A 10 3.93 2.31 0.76
N SER A 11 3.54 1.09 1.16
CA SER A 11 2.39 0.89 2.05
C SER A 11 2.57 1.59 3.40
N LYS A 12 3.78 1.62 3.97
CA LYS A 12 4.06 2.37 5.21
C LYS A 12 3.87 3.87 5.01
N GLN A 13 4.38 4.42 3.92
CA GLN A 13 4.26 5.85 3.62
C GLN A 13 2.80 6.26 3.41
N VAL A 14 2.03 5.47 2.65
CA VAL A 14 0.60 5.75 2.44
C VAL A 14 -0.19 5.69 3.75
N ARG A 15 0.09 4.74 4.64
CA ARG A 15 -0.51 4.68 5.98
C ARG A 15 -0.21 5.93 6.82
N LEU A 16 1.02 6.43 6.77
CA LEU A 16 1.40 7.65 7.49
C LEU A 16 0.68 8.88 6.93
N VAL A 17 0.59 9.01 5.60
CA VAL A 17 -0.14 10.12 4.98
C VAL A 17 -1.62 10.07 5.35
N LYS A 18 -2.24 8.89 5.30
CA LYS A 18 -3.67 8.72 5.63
C LYS A 18 -4.02 9.17 7.05
N GLN A 19 -3.11 9.00 8.03
CA GLN A 19 -3.33 9.44 9.41
C GLN A 19 -3.45 10.96 9.56
N GLU A 20 -2.87 11.71 8.64
CA GLU A 20 -2.83 13.18 8.65
C GLU A 20 -3.86 13.81 7.69
N VAL A 21 -4.57 12.99 6.90
CA VAL A 21 -5.56 13.46 5.93
C VAL A 21 -6.93 13.57 6.58
N GLU A 22 -7.45 14.80 6.64
CA GLU A 22 -8.79 15.10 7.15
C GLU A 22 -9.88 15.06 6.06
N ASP A 23 -9.48 15.06 4.79
CA ASP A 23 -10.43 14.97 3.67
C ASP A 23 -10.85 13.51 3.45
N ASP A 24 -12.14 13.22 3.67
CA ASP A 24 -12.70 11.87 3.55
C ASP A 24 -12.50 11.26 2.14
N GLY A 25 -12.55 12.10 1.09
CA GLY A 25 -12.36 11.65 -0.29
C GLY A 25 -10.91 11.20 -0.53
N VAL A 26 -9.95 12.02 -0.12
CA VAL A 26 -8.52 11.68 -0.19
C VAL A 26 -8.19 10.49 0.71
N SER A 27 -8.81 10.40 1.90
CA SER A 27 -8.64 9.28 2.83
C SER A 27 -9.13 7.95 2.23
N GLN A 28 -10.21 7.98 1.44
CA GLN A 28 -10.71 6.82 0.71
C GLN A 28 -9.77 6.43 -0.44
N GLU A 29 -9.30 7.39 -1.24
CA GLU A 29 -8.32 7.11 -2.32
C GLU A 29 -7.03 6.48 -1.78
N LEU A 30 -6.57 6.90 -0.60
CA LEU A 30 -5.42 6.30 0.07
C LEU A 30 -5.71 4.89 0.59
N GLU A 31 -6.95 4.58 0.98
CA GLU A 31 -7.35 3.20 1.34
C GLU A 31 -7.30 2.28 0.12
N ASP A 32 -7.88 2.72 -0.99
CA ASP A 32 -7.91 1.97 -2.24
C ASP A 32 -6.48 1.71 -2.75
N GLY A 33 -5.60 2.71 -2.61
CA GLY A 33 -4.17 2.57 -2.90
C GLY A 33 -3.46 1.56 -1.98
N LEU A 34 -3.82 1.50 -0.69
CA LEU A 34 -3.27 0.49 0.23
C LEU A 34 -3.71 -0.92 -0.14
N GLU A 35 -4.99 -1.11 -0.51
CA GLU A 35 -5.51 -2.39 -0.97
C GLU A 35 -4.79 -2.86 -2.23
N ALA A 36 -4.58 -1.97 -3.21
CA ALA A 36 -3.83 -2.30 -4.42
C ALA A 36 -2.37 -2.71 -4.13
N LEU A 37 -1.70 -2.02 -3.19
CA LEU A 37 -0.35 -2.38 -2.76
C LEU A 37 -0.30 -3.72 -2.03
N GLN A 38 -1.32 -4.03 -1.23
CA GLN A 38 -1.45 -5.30 -0.53
C GLN A 38 -1.65 -6.46 -1.51
N ASN A 39 -2.56 -6.30 -2.48
CA ASN A 39 -2.81 -7.29 -3.53
C ASN A 39 -1.54 -7.55 -4.37
N ALA A 40 -0.77 -6.52 -4.68
CA ALA A 40 0.49 -6.67 -5.40
C ALA A 40 1.55 -7.44 -4.58
N LEU A 41 1.58 -7.25 -3.26
CA LEU A 41 2.46 -8.02 -2.37
C LEU A 41 2.05 -9.49 -2.31
N GLU A 42 0.75 -9.77 -2.18
CA GLU A 42 0.23 -11.14 -2.16
C GLU A 42 0.53 -11.87 -3.47
N ALA A 43 0.28 -11.24 -4.63
CA ALA A 43 0.61 -11.81 -5.93
C ALA A 43 2.11 -12.11 -6.10
N LEU A 44 2.99 -11.25 -5.56
CA LEU A 44 4.43 -11.51 -5.57
C LEU A 44 4.82 -12.64 -4.61
N GLU A 45 4.18 -12.76 -3.45
CA GLU A 45 4.44 -13.85 -2.51
C GLU A 45 3.96 -15.21 -3.08
N GLU A 46 2.86 -15.22 -3.83
CA GLU A 46 2.38 -16.38 -4.59
C GLU A 46 3.33 -16.79 -5.73
N ASP A 47 3.88 -15.84 -6.50
CA ASP A 47 4.83 -16.12 -7.59
C ASP A 47 6.19 -16.66 -7.09
N ASN A 48 6.49 -16.50 -5.79
CA ASN A 48 7.72 -16.98 -5.17
C ASN A 48 7.62 -18.34 -4.46
N ASN A 49 6.42 -18.94 -4.42
CA ASN A 49 6.16 -20.25 -3.79
C ASN A 49 5.90 -21.34 -4.84
#